data_AF-A0A7S2FDX7-F1
#
_entry.id   AF-A0A7S2FDX7-F1
#
_cell.length_a   1.000
_cell.length_b   1.000
_cell.length_c   1.000
_cell.angle_alpha   90.00
_cell.angle_beta   90.00
_cell.angle_gamma   90.00
#
_symmetry.space_group_name_H-M   'P 1'
#
loop_
_entity.id
_entity.type
_entity.pdbx_description
1 polymer ?
#
loop_
_entity_poly.entity_id
_entity_poly.type
_entity_poly.pdbx_seq_one_letter_code
_entity_poly.pdbx_strand_id
1 'polypeptide(L)'
;AQQQAAQLLAQAERDLEQSQVEVDVMDANSLKRLILHIEKQINTNMQLRMKYADQPERFMDSELELFQALKGLHAVAAAPELFPVFVKTKCVPSLLGLLAHENSDISVDVLDLLQEMTGAEDASPDDLLVLVEALLEHEGAATLAQHLERLNEAEEDEAAAIHSTLSVFESILEARPKAAIEIAQRTSLLTWLLNRIRVRGFHAIKLYASELLALLLQQNESNKAYLGEKEGVLA
;
A
#
# COMPACT_ATOMS: atom_id res chain seq x y z
N ALA A 1 27.26 2.01 44.75
CA ALA A 1 27.22 2.38 43.32
C ALA A 1 27.03 1.15 42.43
N GLN A 2 28.01 0.24 42.31
CA GLN A 2 27.90 -0.95 41.43
C GLN A 2 26.77 -1.94 41.81
N GLN A 3 26.53 -2.18 43.10
CA GLN A 3 25.41 -3.05 43.54
C GLN A 3 24.02 -2.47 43.26
N GLN A 4 23.90 -1.14 43.27
CA GLN A 4 22.64 -0.45 42.99
C GLN A 4 22.30 -0.48 41.49
N ALA A 5 23.32 -0.35 40.64
CA ALA A 5 23.17 -0.50 39.19
C ALA A 5 22.79 -1.93 38.79
N ALA A 6 23.38 -2.94 39.44
CA ALA A 6 23.03 -4.34 39.20
C ALA A 6 21.59 -4.68 39.64
N GLN A 7 21.11 -4.09 40.74
CA GLN A 7 19.73 -4.25 41.18
C GLN A 7 18.73 -3.57 40.25
N LEU A 8 19.05 -2.38 39.72
CA LEU A 8 18.22 -1.68 38.75
C LEU A 8 18.13 -2.44 37.41
N LEU A 9 19.23 -3.03 36.94
CA LEU A 9 19.24 -3.88 35.74
C LEU A 9 18.40 -5.14 35.95
N ALA A 10 18.58 -5.84 37.07
CA ALA A 10 17.79 -7.04 37.37
C ALA A 10 16.29 -6.75 37.57
N GLN A 11 15.94 -5.54 38.05
CA GLN A 11 14.56 -5.09 38.14
C GLN A 11 13.99 -4.81 36.75
N ALA A 12 14.73 -4.10 35.90
CA ALA A 12 14.33 -3.80 34.53
C ALA A 12 14.19 -5.06 33.66
N GLU A 13 15.08 -6.04 33.82
CA GLU A 13 15.00 -7.35 33.14
C GLU A 13 13.75 -8.12 33.56
N ARG A 14 13.41 -8.14 34.86
CA ARG A 14 12.18 -8.77 35.36
C ARG A 14 10.93 -8.03 34.93
N ASP A 15 10.98 -6.71 34.89
CA ASP A 15 9.86 -5.90 34.41
C ASP A 15 9.65 -6.12 32.91
N LEU A 16 10.71 -6.32 32.11
CA LEU A 16 10.66 -6.73 30.70
C LEU A 16 10.14 -8.17 30.51
N GLU A 17 10.56 -9.11 31.35
CA GLU A 17 10.06 -10.50 31.34
C GLU A 17 8.58 -10.56 31.78
N GLN A 18 8.15 -9.72 32.71
CA GLN A 18 6.76 -9.62 33.17
C GLN A 18 5.89 -8.77 32.24
N SER A 19 6.49 -7.84 31.50
CA SER A 19 5.85 -7.09 30.41
C SER A 19 6.05 -7.77 29.05
N GLN A 20 6.19 -9.10 29.01
CA GLN A 20 5.85 -9.85 27.82
C GLN A 20 4.35 -9.63 27.56
N VAL A 21 4.05 -8.49 26.95
CA VAL A 21 2.86 -8.31 26.15
C VAL A 21 2.95 -9.47 25.17
N GLU A 22 2.10 -10.48 25.35
CA GLU A 22 1.80 -11.42 24.28
C GLU A 22 1.43 -10.55 23.09
N VAL A 23 2.38 -10.37 22.18
CA VAL A 23 2.09 -9.85 20.85
C VAL A 23 1.20 -10.93 20.29
N ASP A 24 -0.12 -10.69 20.32
CA ASP A 24 -1.11 -11.65 19.85
C ASP A 24 -0.81 -11.86 18.37
N VAL A 25 -0.10 -12.96 18.08
CA VAL A 25 0.39 -13.27 16.74
C VAL A 25 -0.86 -13.49 15.90
N MET A 26 -0.99 -12.71 14.82
CA MET A 26 -2.18 -12.82 13.98
C MET A 26 -2.26 -14.22 13.38
N ASP A 27 -3.43 -14.83 13.49
CA ASP A 27 -3.75 -16.13 12.92
C ASP A 27 -4.87 -16.02 11.87
N ALA A 28 -5.14 -17.12 11.16
CA ALA A 28 -6.16 -17.13 10.11
C ALA A 28 -7.58 -16.79 10.60
N ASN A 29 -7.91 -17.01 11.88
CA ASN A 29 -9.25 -16.77 12.43
C ASN A 29 -9.42 -15.34 12.93
N SER A 30 -8.40 -14.76 13.54
CA SER A 30 -8.32 -13.36 13.93
C SER A 30 -8.29 -12.48 12.70
N LEU A 31 -7.50 -12.82 11.67
CA LEU A 31 -7.50 -12.11 10.38
C LEU A 31 -8.89 -12.06 9.74
N LYS A 32 -9.59 -13.20 9.64
CA LYS A 32 -10.96 -13.23 9.08
C LYS A 32 -11.94 -12.38 9.89
N ARG A 33 -11.82 -12.38 11.22
CA ARG A 33 -12.66 -11.56 12.11
C ARG A 33 -12.36 -10.07 11.94
N LEU A 34 -11.09 -9.70 11.82
CA LEU A 34 -10.64 -8.34 11.58
C LEU A 34 -11.13 -7.83 10.23
N ILE A 35 -10.97 -8.62 9.16
CA ILE A 35 -11.46 -8.26 7.82
C ILE A 35 -12.99 -8.07 7.83
N LEU A 36 -13.74 -8.98 8.46
CA LEU A 36 -15.20 -8.82 8.59
C LEU A 36 -15.58 -7.53 9.35
N HIS A 37 -14.78 -7.15 10.36
CA HIS A 37 -14.97 -5.90 11.07
C HIS A 37 -14.69 -4.69 10.17
N ILE A 38 -13.58 -4.69 9.43
CA ILE A 38 -13.22 -3.64 8.47
C ILE A 38 -14.33 -3.47 7.43
N GLU A 39 -14.81 -4.56 6.82
CA GLU A 39 -15.92 -4.53 5.86
C GLU A 39 -17.18 -3.87 6.44
N LYS A 40 -17.49 -4.15 7.71
CA LYS A 40 -18.61 -3.51 8.39
C LYS A 40 -18.36 -2.01 8.58
N GLN A 41 -17.14 -1.60 8.90
CA GLN A 41 -16.79 -0.19 9.08
C GLN A 41 -16.78 0.59 7.76
N ILE A 42 -16.26 0.01 6.68
CA ILE A 42 -16.34 0.58 5.32
C ILE A 42 -17.80 0.87 4.97
N ASN A 43 -18.68 -0.13 5.13
CA ASN A 43 -20.09 0.01 4.83
C ASN A 43 -20.79 1.06 5.71
N THR A 44 -20.48 1.08 7.00
CA THR A 44 -21.06 2.05 7.95
C THR A 44 -20.64 3.47 7.61
N ASN A 45 -19.34 3.68 7.37
CA ASN A 45 -18.79 4.98 6.98
C ASN A 45 -19.40 5.46 5.66
N MET A 46 -19.41 4.60 4.63
CA MET A 46 -20.00 4.93 3.33
C MET A 46 -21.47 5.35 3.47
N GLN A 47 -22.27 4.61 4.24
CA GLN A 47 -23.68 4.96 4.48
C GLN A 47 -23.85 6.31 5.18
N LEU A 48 -23.01 6.61 6.18
CA LEU A 48 -23.06 7.87 6.89
C LEU A 48 -22.61 9.05 6.00
N ARG A 49 -21.55 8.89 5.19
CA ARG A 49 -21.14 9.88 4.19
C ARG A 49 -22.25 10.15 3.18
N MET A 50 -22.90 9.12 2.67
CA MET A 50 -24.02 9.28 1.74
C MET A 50 -25.21 9.99 2.37
N LYS A 51 -25.48 9.74 3.66
CA LYS A 51 -26.62 10.33 4.39
C LYS A 51 -26.36 11.77 4.85
N TYR A 52 -25.11 12.09 5.16
CA TYR A 52 -24.69 13.34 5.79
C TYR A 52 -23.55 14.01 5.01
N ALA A 53 -23.63 14.03 3.67
CA ALA A 53 -22.54 14.47 2.78
C ALA A 53 -21.96 15.85 3.14
N ASP A 54 -22.82 16.81 3.51
CA ASP A 54 -22.42 18.18 3.87
C ASP A 54 -22.14 18.38 5.37
N GLN A 55 -22.11 17.30 6.17
CA GLN A 55 -21.93 17.35 7.63
C GLN A 55 -20.84 16.37 8.09
N PRO A 56 -19.55 16.67 7.89
CA PRO A 56 -18.43 15.81 8.27
C PRO A 56 -18.45 15.34 9.74
N GLU A 57 -18.89 16.21 10.65
CA GLU A 57 -19.04 15.90 12.07
C GLU A 57 -19.99 14.72 12.36
N ARG A 58 -20.85 14.34 11.41
CA ARG A 58 -21.80 13.22 11.55
C ARG A 58 -21.20 11.87 11.22
N PHE A 59 -20.09 11.83 10.48
CA PHE A 59 -19.42 10.59 10.07
C PHE A 59 -17.97 10.49 10.56
N MET A 60 -17.42 11.53 11.18
CA MET A 60 -16.07 11.56 11.73
C MET A 60 -15.76 10.37 12.66
N ASP A 61 -16.66 10.03 13.58
CA ASP A 61 -16.46 8.88 14.49
C ASP A 61 -16.33 7.56 13.71
N SER A 62 -17.11 7.38 12.65
CA SER A 62 -17.02 6.19 11.79
C SER A 62 -15.77 6.15 10.92
N GLU A 63 -15.23 7.32 10.53
CA GLU A 63 -13.92 7.39 9.85
C GLU A 63 -12.80 6.99 10.80
N LEU A 64 -12.85 7.46 12.06
CA LEU A 64 -11.86 7.09 13.07
C LEU A 64 -11.90 5.59 13.39
N GLU A 65 -13.10 5.02 13.54
CA GLU A 65 -13.26 3.57 13.72
C GLU A 65 -12.74 2.77 12.52
N LEU A 66 -13.00 3.23 11.29
CA LEU A 66 -12.46 2.61 10.08
C LEU A 66 -10.92 2.67 10.05
N PHE A 67 -10.34 3.84 10.31
CA PHE A 67 -8.90 4.03 10.35
C PHE A 67 -8.22 3.15 11.40
N GLN A 68 -8.77 3.06 12.61
CA GLN A 68 -8.26 2.17 13.66
C GLN A 68 -8.32 0.69 13.27
N ALA A 69 -9.40 0.28 12.59
CA ALA A 69 -9.54 -1.09 12.12
C ALA A 69 -8.51 -1.41 11.02
N LEU A 70 -8.25 -0.49 10.09
CA LEU A 70 -7.22 -0.63 9.07
C LEU A 70 -5.81 -0.69 9.66
N LYS A 71 -5.50 0.13 10.68
CA LYS A 71 -4.23 0.05 11.41
C LYS A 71 -3.96 -1.33 12.00
N GLY A 72 -4.99 -2.01 12.50
CA GLY A 72 -4.86 -3.40 12.97
C GLY A 72 -4.49 -4.40 11.85
N LEU A 73 -4.82 -4.10 10.60
CA LEU A 73 -4.59 -4.98 9.46
C LEU A 73 -3.11 -5.03 9.05
N HIS A 74 -2.31 -4.01 9.36
CA HIS A 74 -0.86 -3.97 9.11
C HIS A 74 -0.10 -5.15 9.71
N ALA A 75 -0.62 -5.76 10.78
CA ALA A 75 -0.06 -6.97 11.35
C ALA A 75 0.05 -8.13 10.33
N VAL A 76 -0.69 -8.07 9.21
CA VAL A 76 -0.68 -9.12 8.18
C VAL A 76 0.62 -9.11 7.37
N ALA A 77 1.26 -7.94 7.22
CA ALA A 77 2.53 -7.82 6.53
C ALA A 77 3.65 -8.59 7.25
N ALA A 78 3.55 -8.72 8.58
CA ALA A 78 4.46 -9.51 9.39
C ALA A 78 4.14 -11.03 9.42
N ALA A 79 3.07 -11.46 8.74
CA ALA A 79 2.66 -12.87 8.64
C ALA A 79 2.27 -13.23 7.18
N PRO A 80 3.22 -13.22 6.21
CA PRO A 80 2.93 -13.42 4.80
C PRO A 80 2.26 -14.76 4.44
N GLU A 81 2.43 -15.79 5.28
CA GLU A 81 1.73 -17.08 5.15
C GLU A 81 0.20 -16.94 5.23
N LEU A 82 -0.29 -15.79 5.70
CA LEU A 82 -1.70 -15.44 5.73
C LEU A 82 -2.18 -14.74 4.46
N PHE A 83 -1.33 -14.32 3.53
CA PHE A 83 -1.75 -13.69 2.27
C PHE A 83 -2.76 -14.54 1.47
N PRO A 84 -2.60 -15.87 1.35
CA PRO A 84 -3.62 -16.70 0.71
C PRO A 84 -4.97 -16.69 1.45
N VAL A 85 -4.96 -16.54 2.79
CA VAL A 85 -6.19 -16.43 3.59
C VAL A 85 -6.82 -15.05 3.39
N PHE A 86 -6.01 -13.99 3.41
CA PHE A 86 -6.39 -12.62 3.15
C PHE A 86 -7.12 -12.51 1.80
N VAL A 87 -6.51 -12.99 0.71
CA VAL A 87 -7.12 -12.98 -0.62
C VAL A 87 -8.43 -13.78 -0.66
N LYS A 88 -8.49 -14.95 -0.01
CA LYS A 88 -9.70 -15.78 0.06
C LYS A 88 -10.88 -15.11 0.76
N THR A 89 -10.64 -14.10 1.60
CA THR A 89 -11.73 -13.33 2.22
C THR A 89 -12.43 -12.39 1.23
N LYS A 90 -11.82 -12.13 0.06
CA LYS A 90 -12.31 -11.21 -0.98
C LYS A 90 -12.39 -9.74 -0.54
N CYS A 91 -11.54 -9.33 0.40
CA CYS A 91 -11.46 -7.93 0.85
C CYS A 91 -10.66 -7.01 -0.08
N VAL A 92 -9.86 -7.56 -1.01
CA VAL A 92 -8.98 -6.78 -1.90
C VAL A 92 -9.73 -5.67 -2.65
N PRO A 93 -10.90 -5.92 -3.28
CA PRO A 93 -11.66 -4.85 -3.95
C PRO A 93 -12.10 -3.73 -2.99
N SER A 94 -12.53 -4.08 -1.78
CA SER A 94 -12.98 -3.12 -0.77
C SER A 94 -11.82 -2.22 -0.34
N LEU A 95 -10.64 -2.79 -0.12
CA LEU A 95 -9.43 -2.04 0.23
C LEU A 95 -8.98 -1.15 -0.92
N LEU A 96 -8.93 -1.66 -2.15
CA LEU A 96 -8.62 -0.84 -3.32
C LEU A 96 -9.60 0.33 -3.48
N GLY A 97 -10.89 0.13 -3.19
CA GLY A 97 -11.89 1.21 -3.18
C GLY A 97 -11.58 2.34 -2.19
N LEU A 98 -10.89 2.06 -1.09
CA LEU A 98 -10.47 3.07 -0.12
C LEU A 98 -9.30 3.94 -0.59
N LEU A 99 -8.57 3.55 -1.65
CA LEU A 99 -7.57 4.43 -2.25
C LEU A 99 -8.21 5.69 -2.84
N ALA A 100 -9.49 5.63 -3.25
CA ALA A 100 -10.23 6.80 -3.74
C ALA A 100 -10.90 7.62 -2.62
N HIS A 101 -10.64 7.30 -1.35
CA HIS A 101 -11.30 7.94 -0.22
C HIS A 101 -10.93 9.43 -0.11
N GLU A 102 -11.92 10.27 0.23
CA GLU A 102 -11.76 11.73 0.32
C GLU A 102 -10.88 12.16 1.50
N ASN A 103 -10.89 11.40 2.58
CA ASN A 103 -9.94 11.55 3.67
C ASN A 103 -8.62 10.87 3.28
N SER A 104 -7.57 11.67 3.11
CA SER A 104 -6.23 11.24 2.73
C SER A 104 -5.65 10.22 3.69
N ASP A 105 -5.88 10.36 5.00
CA ASP A 105 -5.31 9.48 6.03
C ASP A 105 -5.70 8.02 5.79
N ILE A 106 -6.97 7.77 5.46
CA ILE A 106 -7.48 6.42 5.16
C ILE A 106 -6.83 5.86 3.90
N SER A 107 -6.73 6.68 2.86
CA SER A 107 -6.19 6.21 1.58
C SER A 107 -4.68 5.99 1.61
N VAL A 108 -3.95 6.81 2.37
CA VAL A 108 -2.50 6.65 2.57
C VAL A 108 -2.24 5.44 3.45
N ASP A 109 -3.05 5.21 4.50
CA ASP A 109 -2.95 4.01 5.33
C ASP A 109 -3.12 2.71 4.52
N VAL A 110 -4.09 2.68 3.61
CA VAL A 110 -4.28 1.53 2.70
C VAL A 110 -3.09 1.37 1.75
N LEU A 111 -2.54 2.47 1.24
CA LEU A 111 -1.35 2.43 0.41
C LEU A 111 -0.14 1.88 1.18
N ASP A 112 0.08 2.34 2.40
CA ASP A 112 1.16 1.89 3.28
C ASP A 112 1.00 0.39 3.60
N LEU A 113 -0.23 -0.06 3.89
CA LEU A 113 -0.52 -1.49 4.05
C LEU A 113 -0.15 -2.29 2.79
N LEU A 114 -0.53 -1.80 1.60
CA LEU A 114 -0.18 -2.47 0.34
C LEU A 114 1.33 -2.50 0.11
N GLN A 115 2.05 -1.42 0.44
CA GLN A 115 3.50 -1.35 0.36
C GLN A 115 4.14 -2.38 1.30
N GLU A 116 3.75 -2.42 2.57
CA GLU A 116 4.27 -3.36 3.55
C GLU A 116 4.02 -4.81 3.15
N MET A 117 2.80 -5.12 2.66
CA MET A 117 2.46 -6.48 2.24
C MET A 117 3.19 -6.91 0.97
N THR A 118 3.30 -6.04 -0.03
CA THR A 118 3.98 -6.37 -1.30
C THR A 118 5.50 -6.37 -1.17
N GLY A 119 6.05 -5.63 -0.21
CA GLY A 119 7.48 -5.58 0.11
C GLY A 119 7.92 -6.50 1.27
N ALA A 120 7.07 -7.44 1.70
CA ALA A 120 7.39 -8.32 2.83
C ALA A 120 8.58 -9.25 2.51
N GLU A 121 9.74 -9.01 3.12
CA GLU A 121 10.99 -9.74 2.86
C GLU A 121 10.93 -11.23 3.23
N ASP A 122 10.16 -11.58 4.26
CA ASP A 122 10.00 -12.96 4.75
C ASP A 122 8.95 -13.76 3.95
N ALA A 123 8.28 -13.13 2.98
CA ALA A 123 7.25 -13.77 2.19
C ALA A 123 7.83 -14.74 1.17
N SER A 124 7.20 -15.91 1.02
CA SER A 124 7.57 -16.80 -0.07
C SER A 124 7.16 -16.20 -1.43
N PRO A 125 7.86 -16.52 -2.53
CA PRO A 125 7.46 -16.05 -3.86
C PRO A 125 6.03 -16.42 -4.24
N ASP A 126 5.53 -17.57 -3.76
CA ASP A 126 4.15 -18.02 -4.03
C ASP A 126 3.12 -17.19 -3.25
N ASP A 127 3.41 -16.81 -1.99
CA ASP A 127 2.52 -15.99 -1.17
C ASP A 127 2.41 -14.57 -1.73
N LEU A 128 3.54 -13.96 -2.12
CA LEU A 128 3.57 -12.66 -2.81
C LEU A 128 2.83 -12.73 -4.15
N LEU A 129 3.06 -13.79 -4.93
CA LEU A 129 2.39 -13.94 -6.22
C LEU A 129 0.88 -14.04 -6.06
N VAL A 130 0.37 -14.75 -5.04
CA VAL A 130 -1.08 -14.83 -4.76
C VAL A 130 -1.68 -13.46 -4.44
N LEU A 131 -0.98 -12.64 -3.64
CA LEU A 131 -1.40 -11.26 -3.35
C LEU A 131 -1.38 -10.41 -4.63
N VAL A 132 -0.29 -10.45 -5.39
CA VAL A 132 -0.10 -9.63 -6.60
C VAL A 132 -1.11 -9.99 -7.69
N GLU A 133 -1.37 -11.29 -7.92
CA GLU A 133 -2.40 -11.71 -8.89
C GLU A 133 -3.80 -11.23 -8.46
N ALA A 134 -4.12 -11.23 -7.16
CA ALA A 134 -5.38 -10.69 -6.66
C ALA A 134 -5.50 -9.17 -6.85
N LEU A 135 -4.41 -8.42 -6.64
CA LEU A 135 -4.37 -6.98 -6.93
C LEU A 135 -4.59 -6.70 -8.42
N LEU A 136 -3.93 -7.47 -9.31
CA LEU A 136 -4.08 -7.31 -10.75
C LEU A 136 -5.48 -7.69 -11.24
N GLU A 137 -6.07 -8.78 -10.73
CA GLU A 137 -7.44 -9.23 -11.07
C GLU A 137 -8.50 -8.17 -10.73
N HIS A 138 -8.23 -7.34 -9.71
CA HIS A 138 -9.15 -6.31 -9.23
C HIS A 138 -8.75 -4.89 -9.64
N GLU A 139 -8.04 -4.73 -10.76
CA GLU A 139 -7.65 -3.43 -11.31
C GLU A 139 -6.81 -2.57 -10.33
N GLY A 140 -6.09 -3.21 -9.41
CA GLY A 140 -5.29 -2.55 -8.38
C GLY A 140 -4.21 -1.65 -8.97
N ALA A 141 -3.57 -2.08 -10.06
CA ALA A 141 -2.60 -1.25 -10.78
C ALA A 141 -3.21 0.05 -11.34
N ALA A 142 -4.43 -0.01 -11.89
CA ALA A 142 -5.13 1.16 -12.39
C ALA A 142 -5.54 2.09 -11.24
N THR A 143 -6.01 1.51 -10.13
CA THR A 143 -6.43 2.24 -8.93
C THR A 143 -5.25 2.96 -8.27
N LEU A 144 -4.10 2.30 -8.15
CA LEU A 144 -2.85 2.91 -7.65
C LEU A 144 -2.37 4.04 -8.56
N ALA A 145 -2.44 3.87 -9.88
CA ALA A 145 -2.06 4.92 -10.83
C ALA A 145 -2.98 6.15 -10.72
N GLN A 146 -4.29 5.95 -10.50
CA GLN A 146 -5.23 7.04 -10.26
C GLN A 146 -4.99 7.73 -8.91
N HIS A 147 -4.68 6.95 -7.86
CA HIS A 147 -4.28 7.48 -6.56
C HIS A 147 -3.03 8.37 -6.67
N LEU A 148 -2.04 7.93 -7.45
CA LEU A 148 -0.80 8.66 -7.68
C LEU A 148 -1.02 10.04 -8.34
N GLU A 149 -2.01 10.17 -9.21
CA GLU A 149 -2.29 11.43 -9.93
C GLU A 149 -2.85 12.55 -9.06
N ARG A 150 -3.48 12.21 -7.93
CA ARG A 150 -4.03 13.21 -7.00
C ARG A 150 -3.03 13.69 -5.95
N LEU A 151 -1.86 13.06 -5.84
CA LEU A 151 -0.84 13.40 -4.86
C LEU A 151 0.00 14.60 -5.32
N ASN A 152 0.32 15.46 -4.37
CA ASN A 152 1.11 16.66 -4.53
C ASN A 152 2.49 16.47 -3.89
N GLU A 153 3.50 16.28 -4.73
CA GLU A 153 4.90 16.12 -4.33
C GLU A 153 5.47 17.29 -3.52
N ALA A 154 4.83 18.47 -3.52
CA ALA A 154 5.26 19.59 -2.69
C ALA A 154 4.94 19.40 -1.20
N GLU A 155 3.98 18.54 -0.85
CA GLU A 155 3.63 18.18 0.51
C GLU A 155 4.44 16.94 0.93
N GLU A 156 5.08 17.00 2.10
CA GLU A 156 6.03 15.96 2.54
C GLU A 156 5.37 14.58 2.71
N ASP A 157 4.18 14.56 3.31
CA ASP A 157 3.41 13.32 3.53
C ASP A 157 2.92 12.72 2.19
N GLU A 158 2.50 13.56 1.24
CA GLU A 158 2.07 13.08 -0.07
C GLU A 158 3.26 12.67 -0.95
N ALA A 159 4.43 13.29 -0.78
CA ALA A 159 5.67 12.84 -1.41
C ALA A 159 6.09 11.45 -0.90
N ALA A 160 5.92 11.17 0.39
CA ALA A 160 6.11 9.84 0.93
C ALA A 160 5.12 8.83 0.31
N ALA A 161 3.84 9.19 0.20
CA ALA A 161 2.84 8.35 -0.47
C ALA A 161 3.17 8.10 -1.96
N ILE A 162 3.70 9.10 -2.69
CA ILE A 162 4.20 8.89 -4.06
C ILE A 162 5.30 7.82 -4.06
N HIS A 163 6.26 7.91 -3.15
CA HIS A 163 7.33 6.91 -3.04
C HIS A 163 6.78 5.51 -2.72
N SER A 164 5.85 5.38 -1.78
CA SER A 164 5.19 4.11 -1.44
C SER A 164 4.46 3.53 -2.65
N THR A 165 3.80 4.36 -3.45
CA THR A 165 3.11 3.92 -4.68
C THR A 165 4.09 3.36 -5.72
N LEU A 166 5.22 4.03 -5.94
CA LEU A 166 6.26 3.54 -6.85
C LEU A 166 6.85 2.20 -6.37
N SER A 167 7.03 2.05 -5.05
CA SER A 167 7.50 0.81 -4.43
C SER A 167 6.52 -0.34 -4.61
N VAL A 168 5.21 -0.11 -4.45
CA VAL A 168 4.20 -1.14 -4.74
C VAL A 168 4.26 -1.59 -6.20
N PHE A 169 4.42 -0.67 -7.15
CA PHE A 169 4.56 -1.03 -8.56
C PHE A 169 5.82 -1.84 -8.84
N GLU A 170 6.95 -1.48 -8.21
CA GLU A 170 8.20 -2.26 -8.30
C GLU A 170 7.98 -3.69 -7.81
N SER A 171 7.41 -3.87 -6.61
CA SER A 171 7.12 -5.19 -6.04
C SER A 171 6.15 -6.02 -6.92
N ILE A 172 5.11 -5.39 -7.48
CA ILE A 172 4.20 -6.05 -8.43
C ILE A 172 4.96 -6.54 -9.67
N LEU A 173 5.85 -5.71 -10.22
CA LEU A 173 6.60 -6.05 -11.44
C LEU A 173 7.69 -7.09 -11.18
N GLU A 174 8.28 -7.11 -9.98
CA GLU A 174 9.22 -8.14 -9.56
C GLU A 174 8.52 -9.51 -9.43
N ALA A 175 7.38 -9.55 -8.74
CA ALA A 175 6.60 -10.78 -8.58
C ALA A 175 5.96 -11.24 -9.91
N ARG A 176 5.53 -10.29 -10.76
CA ARG A 176 4.84 -10.56 -12.03
C ARG A 176 5.40 -9.72 -13.19
N PRO A 177 6.58 -10.05 -13.75
CA PRO A 177 7.21 -9.25 -14.82
C PRO A 177 6.35 -9.10 -16.09
N LYS A 178 5.47 -10.07 -16.36
CA LYS A 178 4.55 -10.03 -17.52
C LYS A 178 3.47 -8.94 -17.39
N ALA A 179 3.19 -8.46 -16.18
CA ALA A 179 2.25 -7.36 -15.96
C ALA A 179 2.77 -6.02 -16.48
N ALA A 180 4.08 -5.89 -16.78
CA ALA A 180 4.68 -4.67 -17.30
C ALA A 180 3.95 -4.10 -18.52
N ILE A 181 3.51 -4.96 -19.45
CA ILE A 181 2.78 -4.53 -20.65
C ILE A 181 1.43 -3.95 -20.26
N GLU A 182 0.69 -4.66 -19.42
CA GLU A 182 -0.63 -4.25 -18.98
C GLU A 182 -0.57 -2.94 -18.19
N ILE A 183 0.34 -2.86 -17.21
CA ILE A 183 0.53 -1.68 -16.38
C ILE A 183 0.90 -0.47 -17.24
N ALA A 184 1.87 -0.59 -18.15
CA ALA A 184 2.30 0.53 -18.97
C ALA A 184 1.23 1.02 -19.95
N GLN A 185 0.39 0.12 -20.49
CA GLN A 185 -0.52 0.44 -21.60
C GLN A 185 -1.97 0.65 -21.17
N ARG A 186 -2.40 0.09 -20.05
CA ARG A 186 -3.78 0.15 -19.55
C ARG A 186 -3.96 1.06 -18.34
N THR A 187 -2.88 1.49 -17.71
CA THR A 187 -2.92 2.47 -16.61
C THR A 187 -2.30 3.80 -17.04
N SER A 188 -2.42 4.81 -16.20
CA SER A 188 -1.77 6.10 -16.42
C SER A 188 -0.33 6.17 -15.92
N LEU A 189 0.20 5.10 -15.30
CA LEU A 189 1.54 5.10 -14.69
C LEU A 189 2.63 5.53 -15.68
N LEU A 190 2.67 4.98 -16.89
CA LEU A 190 3.70 5.35 -17.88
C LEU A 190 3.67 6.85 -18.20
N THR A 191 2.47 7.41 -18.36
CA THR A 191 2.30 8.83 -18.66
C THR A 191 2.73 9.69 -17.48
N TRP A 192 2.40 9.28 -16.26
CA TRP A 192 2.83 9.95 -15.04
C TRP A 192 4.36 9.95 -14.91
N LEU A 193 5.02 8.81 -15.11
CA LEU A 193 6.49 8.69 -15.05
C LEU A 193 7.18 9.60 -16.06
N LEU A 194 6.70 9.62 -17.31
CA LEU A 194 7.24 10.47 -18.37
C LEU A 194 7.12 11.96 -18.01
N ASN A 195 5.96 12.39 -17.50
CA ASN A 195 5.75 13.76 -17.06
C ASN A 195 6.68 14.11 -15.89
N ARG A 196 6.82 13.21 -14.91
CA ARG A 196 7.66 13.43 -13.74
C ARG A 196 9.13 13.58 -14.10
N ILE A 197 9.67 12.75 -14.99
CA ILE A 197 11.09 12.79 -15.39
C ILE A 197 11.43 14.07 -16.16
N ARG A 198 10.47 14.67 -16.88
CA ARG A 198 10.63 15.93 -17.62
C ARG A 198 10.76 17.15 -16.72
N VAL A 199 10.28 17.10 -15.46
CA VAL A 199 10.39 18.21 -14.51
C VAL A 199 11.87 18.55 -14.27
N ARG A 200 12.23 19.83 -14.34
CA ARG A 200 13.61 20.29 -14.15
C ARG A 200 14.05 20.16 -12.69
N GLY A 201 15.36 20.00 -12.50
CA GLY A 201 15.94 19.77 -11.18
C GLY A 201 16.08 18.29 -10.84
N PHE A 202 16.83 18.03 -9.77
CA PHE A 202 16.98 16.72 -9.16
C PHE A 202 15.98 16.58 -8.02
N HIS A 203 15.41 15.38 -7.88
CA HIS A 203 14.54 15.00 -6.77
C HIS A 203 14.59 13.48 -6.61
N ALA A 204 14.40 12.95 -5.39
CA ALA A 204 14.44 11.50 -5.15
C ALA A 204 13.35 10.75 -5.95
N ILE A 205 12.12 11.25 -5.94
CA ILE A 205 11.01 10.68 -6.73
C ILE A 205 11.30 10.70 -8.22
N LYS A 206 12.02 11.72 -8.72
CA LYS A 206 12.43 11.75 -10.13
C LYS A 206 13.38 10.62 -10.47
N LEU A 207 14.33 10.34 -9.59
CA LEU A 207 15.27 9.23 -9.76
C LEU A 207 14.49 7.90 -9.74
N TYR A 208 13.63 7.71 -8.75
CA TYR A 208 12.86 6.47 -8.64
C TYR A 208 11.92 6.27 -9.84
N ALA A 209 11.26 7.34 -10.30
CA ALA A 209 10.45 7.29 -11.51
C ALA A 209 11.26 6.86 -12.74
N SER A 210 12.53 7.25 -12.84
CA SER A 210 13.41 6.84 -13.94
C SER A 210 13.80 5.36 -13.86
N GLU A 211 13.98 4.82 -12.66
CA GLU A 211 14.27 3.40 -12.42
C GLU A 211 13.05 2.54 -12.73
N LEU A 212 11.87 2.92 -12.23
CA LEU A 212 10.61 2.22 -12.53
C LEU A 212 10.26 2.27 -14.02
N LEU A 213 10.53 3.41 -14.68
CA LEU A 213 10.39 3.50 -16.14
C LEU A 213 11.33 2.52 -16.85
N ALA A 214 12.60 2.43 -16.43
CA ALA A 214 13.53 1.47 -17.01
C ALA A 214 13.04 0.03 -16.84
N LEU A 215 12.46 -0.29 -15.68
CA LEU A 215 11.90 -1.61 -15.37
C LEU A 215 10.71 -1.95 -16.27
N LEU A 216 9.79 -1.01 -16.51
CA LEU A 216 8.68 -1.18 -17.46
C LEU A 216 9.15 -1.45 -18.90
N LEU A 217 10.29 -0.89 -19.31
CA LEU A 217 10.82 -1.01 -20.67
C LEU A 217 11.78 -2.19 -20.82
N GLN A 218 12.29 -2.73 -19.71
CA GLN A 218 13.29 -3.77 -19.71
C GLN A 218 12.74 -5.01 -20.43
N GLN A 219 13.42 -5.40 -21.51
CA GLN A 219 13.05 -6.53 -22.37
C GLN A 219 11.61 -6.50 -22.91
N ASN A 220 10.94 -5.33 -22.92
CA ASN A 220 9.56 -5.17 -23.37
C ASN A 220 9.47 -4.27 -24.61
N GLU A 221 9.60 -4.86 -25.80
CA GLU A 221 9.51 -4.12 -27.07
C GLU A 221 8.14 -3.45 -27.27
N SER A 222 7.07 -4.06 -26.77
CA SER A 222 5.73 -3.46 -26.82
C SER A 222 5.66 -2.16 -26.02
N ASN A 223 6.27 -2.12 -24.83
CA ASN A 223 6.31 -0.90 -24.01
C ASN A 223 7.25 0.16 -24.61
N LYS A 224 8.35 -0.24 -25.25
CA LYS A 224 9.22 0.70 -25.99
C LYS A 224 8.49 1.35 -27.16
N ALA A 225 7.73 0.57 -27.92
CA ALA A 225 6.91 1.09 -29.02
C ALA A 225 5.84 2.06 -28.50
N TYR A 226 5.11 1.64 -27.46
CA TYR A 226 4.08 2.48 -26.83
C TYR A 226 4.64 3.77 -26.23
N LEU A 227 5.83 3.73 -25.64
CA LEU A 227 6.54 4.92 -25.17
C LEU A 227 6.84 5.89 -26.33
N GLY A 228 7.20 5.38 -27.52
CA GLY A 228 7.38 6.18 -28.72
C GLY A 228 6.09 6.89 -29.16
N GLU A 229 4.94 6.20 -29.09
CA GLU A 229 3.62 6.78 -29.38
C GLU A 229 3.22 7.90 -28.40
N LYS A 230 3.71 7.82 -27.16
CA LYS A 230 3.48 8.82 -26.10
C LYS A 230 4.49 9.98 -26.11
N GLU A 231 5.19 10.18 -27.23
CA GLU A 231 6.24 11.19 -27.39
C GLU A 231 7.37 11.05 -26.36
N GLY A 232 7.61 9.84 -25.83
CA GLY A 232 8.62 9.58 -24.81
C GLY A 232 10.06 9.71 -25.33
N VAL A 233 10.25 9.76 -26.66
CA VAL A 233 11.52 10.02 -27.33
C VAL A 233 11.38 11.31 -28.11
N LEU A 234 12.28 12.28 -27.86
CA LEU A 234 12.39 13.46 -28.72
C LEU A 234 12.89 12.99 -30.10
N ALA A 235 12.15 13.34 -31.15
CA ALA A 235 12.55 13.12 -32.54
C ALA A 235 13.90 13.78 -32.87
#